data_AF-A0A0F9QDI1-F1
#
_entry.id   AF-A0A0F9QDI1-F1
#
_cell.length_a   1.000
_cell.length_b   1.000
_cell.length_c   1.000
_cell.angle_alpha   90.00
_cell.angle_beta   90.00
_cell.angle_gamma   90.00
#
_symmetry.space_group_name_H-M   'P 1'
#
loop_
_entity.id
_entity.type
_entity.pdbx_description
1 polymer ?
#
loop_
_entity_poly.entity_id
_entity_poly.type
_entity_poly.pdbx_seq_one_letter_code
_entity_poly.pdbx_strand_id
1 'polypeptide(L)'
;DYSFPSIKPQSEPLVKPLSGSATGLEHWNPKTEKYEKWFGGGLSWERTHQLYCNSYYGFNAYGDYLTKNPYSHRMFGTKIFEMLGSGAACITNHIGGIEDLVQDGKTGFIVETEQEAIDAYQYGVDNPNEVRAMGLAARKNILENHCWTHRVKQIEKIVKNL
;
A
#
# COMPACT_ATOMS: atom_id res chain seq x y z
N ASP A 1 -5.88 23.04 -1.18
CA ASP A 1 -6.70 22.45 -0.11
C ASP A 1 -7.75 21.52 -0.69
N TYR A 2 -7.46 20.22 -0.70
CA TYR A 2 -8.44 19.19 -1.07
C TYR A 2 -8.94 18.55 0.22
N SER A 3 -10.12 18.96 0.68
CA SER A 3 -10.84 18.30 1.76
C SER A 3 -11.70 17.18 1.18
N PHE A 4 -11.54 15.95 1.67
CA PHE A 4 -12.35 14.82 1.21
C PHE A 4 -13.76 14.87 1.82
N PRO A 5 -14.82 14.65 1.02
CA PRO A 5 -16.17 14.55 1.56
C PRO A 5 -16.32 13.28 2.40
N SER A 6 -16.98 13.40 3.56
CA SER A 6 -17.32 12.25 4.41
C SER A 6 -18.38 11.37 3.73
N ILE A 7 -18.14 10.07 3.62
CA ILE A 7 -19.12 9.11 3.08
C ILE A 7 -19.62 8.21 4.20
N LYS A 8 -20.95 8.02 4.26
CA LYS A 8 -21.61 7.05 5.15
C LYS A 8 -21.28 5.62 4.69
N PRO A 9 -21.05 4.66 5.60
CA PRO A 9 -20.85 3.26 5.23
C PRO A 9 -22.03 2.75 4.38
N GLN A 10 -21.77 2.15 3.22
CA GLN A 10 -22.79 1.39 2.47
C GLN A 10 -22.81 -0.06 2.95
N SER A 11 -24.02 -0.61 3.07
CA SER A 11 -24.33 -1.92 3.63
C SER A 11 -24.27 -3.09 2.64
N GLU A 12 -23.93 -2.88 1.37
CA GLU A 12 -23.96 -3.96 0.36
C GLU A 12 -22.74 -3.97 -0.57
N PRO A 13 -22.11 -5.14 -0.81
CA PRO A 13 -21.03 -5.28 -1.77
C PRO A 13 -21.57 -5.23 -3.20
N LEU A 14 -21.09 -4.26 -3.96
CA LEU A 14 -21.28 -4.18 -5.41
C LEU A 14 -20.16 -5.00 -6.08
N VAL A 15 -20.55 -5.96 -6.91
CA VAL A 15 -19.75 -6.82 -7.81
C VAL A 15 -19.49 -8.25 -7.31
N LYS A 16 -20.06 -9.23 -8.05
CA LYS A 16 -19.71 -10.66 -7.93
C LYS A 16 -18.23 -10.86 -8.28
N PRO A 17 -17.47 -11.67 -7.52
CA PRO A 17 -16.05 -11.86 -7.77
C PRO A 17 -15.83 -12.53 -9.13
N LEU A 18 -14.85 -12.01 -9.88
CA LEU A 18 -14.27 -12.69 -11.04
C LEU A 18 -13.71 -14.03 -10.57
N SER A 19 -14.34 -15.12 -10.99
CA SER A 19 -13.82 -16.47 -10.80
C SER A 19 -12.62 -16.66 -11.72
N GLY A 20 -11.43 -16.74 -11.14
CA GLY A 20 -10.24 -17.27 -11.79
C GLY A 20 -9.08 -16.28 -11.86
N SER A 21 -7.99 -16.60 -11.13
CA SER A 21 -6.66 -16.19 -11.58
C SER A 21 -5.66 -17.32 -11.31
N ALA A 22 -4.96 -17.70 -12.38
CA ALA A 22 -4.03 -18.81 -12.48
C ALA A 22 -2.70 -18.51 -11.77
N THR A 23 -2.66 -18.69 -10.46
CA THR A 23 -1.47 -18.35 -9.64
C THR A 23 -1.16 -19.39 -8.56
N GLY A 24 -1.34 -20.69 -8.79
CA GLY A 24 -0.89 -21.74 -7.83
C GLY A 24 -1.46 -21.61 -6.40
N LEU A 25 -2.48 -20.77 -6.19
CA LEU A 25 -3.21 -20.57 -4.95
C LEU A 25 -4.39 -21.54 -4.87
N GLU A 26 -4.17 -22.80 -5.25
CA GLU A 26 -5.22 -23.83 -5.31
C GLU A 26 -5.74 -24.21 -3.90
N HIS A 27 -5.03 -23.75 -2.86
CA HIS A 27 -5.36 -23.99 -1.44
C HIS A 27 -5.67 -22.72 -0.65
N TRP A 28 -5.42 -21.53 -1.20
CA TRP A 28 -5.82 -20.29 -0.56
C TRP A 28 -7.20 -19.89 -1.07
N ASN A 29 -8.23 -20.46 -0.42
CA ASN A 29 -9.58 -19.92 -0.50
C ASN A 29 -9.77 -18.97 0.70
N PRO A 30 -9.57 -17.66 0.55
CA PRO A 30 -9.81 -16.69 1.63
C PRO A 30 -11.24 -16.76 2.17
N LYS A 31 -12.17 -17.31 1.37
CA LYS A 31 -13.55 -17.64 1.77
C LYS A 31 -13.63 -18.98 2.49
N THR A 32 -12.80 -19.16 3.51
CA THR A 32 -13.28 -19.99 4.62
C THR A 32 -14.39 -19.19 5.30
N GLU A 33 -15.48 -19.85 5.72
CA GLU A 33 -16.62 -19.19 6.39
C GLU A 33 -16.18 -18.24 7.51
N LYS A 34 -15.03 -18.52 8.14
CA LYS A 34 -14.43 -17.74 9.22
C LYS A 34 -14.18 -16.26 8.86
N TYR A 35 -13.74 -15.96 7.63
CA TYR A 35 -13.28 -14.61 7.26
C TYR A 35 -14.14 -13.95 6.18
N GLU A 36 -15.12 -14.64 5.61
CA GLU A 36 -15.93 -14.14 4.49
C GLU A 36 -16.53 -12.76 4.74
N LYS A 37 -17.03 -12.50 5.96
CA LYS A 37 -17.61 -11.20 6.34
C LYS A 37 -16.65 -10.01 6.26
N TRP A 38 -15.34 -10.24 6.17
CA TRP A 38 -14.31 -9.20 6.08
C TRP A 38 -13.86 -8.94 4.63
N PHE A 39 -14.32 -9.73 3.66
CA PHE A 39 -13.97 -9.54 2.25
C PHE A 39 -14.96 -8.59 1.56
N GLY A 40 -14.48 -7.41 1.18
CA GLY A 40 -15.27 -6.38 0.50
C GLY A 40 -15.40 -6.53 -1.03
N GLY A 41 -14.75 -7.53 -1.63
CA GLY A 41 -14.72 -7.74 -3.08
C GLY A 41 -13.81 -6.75 -3.83
N GLY A 42 -13.92 -6.76 -5.16
CA GLY A 42 -13.18 -5.84 -6.02
C GLY A 42 -13.78 -4.43 -6.00
N LEU A 43 -12.93 -3.40 -6.03
CA LEU A 43 -13.33 -2.00 -6.03
C LEU A 43 -12.94 -1.31 -7.33
N SER A 44 -13.70 -0.28 -7.72
CA SER A 44 -13.28 0.64 -8.78
C SER A 44 -12.10 1.49 -8.32
N TRP A 45 -11.34 2.05 -9.26
CA TRP A 45 -10.22 2.96 -8.97
C TRP A 45 -10.58 4.09 -8.01
N GLU A 46 -11.71 4.75 -8.23
CA GLU A 46 -12.18 5.84 -7.37
C GLU A 46 -12.45 5.36 -5.94
N ARG A 47 -13.11 4.21 -5.80
CA ARG A 47 -13.40 3.62 -4.49
C ARG A 47 -12.14 3.13 -3.78
N THR A 48 -11.18 2.58 -4.52
CA THR A 48 -9.87 2.20 -3.98
C THR A 48 -9.11 3.43 -3.46
N HIS A 49 -9.11 4.53 -4.22
CA HIS A 49 -8.51 5.79 -3.77
C HIS A 49 -9.18 6.32 -2.49
N GLN A 50 -10.51 6.35 -2.46
CA GLN A 50 -11.26 6.76 -1.27
C GLN A 50 -10.97 5.85 -0.06
N LEU A 51 -10.85 4.54 -0.28
CA LEU A 51 -10.47 3.59 0.78
C LEU A 51 -9.11 3.94 1.35
N TYR A 52 -8.11 4.20 0.52
CA TYR A 52 -6.79 4.60 1.00
C TYR A 52 -6.81 5.93 1.76
N CYS A 53 -7.52 6.95 1.27
CA CYS A 53 -7.64 8.23 1.97
C CYS A 53 -8.24 8.08 3.38
N ASN A 54 -9.18 7.15 3.54
CA ASN A 54 -9.87 6.90 4.81
C ASN A 54 -9.20 5.83 5.69
N SER A 55 -8.10 5.23 5.21
CA SER A 55 -7.35 4.22 5.97
C SER A 55 -6.19 4.86 6.74
N TYR A 56 -5.92 4.33 7.94
CA TYR A 56 -4.69 4.64 8.68
C TYR A 56 -3.49 3.95 8.05
N TYR A 57 -3.59 2.62 7.91
CA TYR A 57 -2.62 1.78 7.23
C TYR A 57 -3.20 1.14 5.99
N GLY A 58 -2.33 0.81 5.04
CA GLY A 58 -2.56 -0.35 4.20
C GLY A 58 -1.35 -1.28 4.17
N PHE A 59 -1.63 -2.54 3.83
CA PHE A 59 -0.65 -3.61 3.82
C PHE A 59 -0.08 -3.84 2.43
N ASN A 60 1.24 -3.95 2.35
CA ASN A 60 1.95 -4.27 1.13
C ASN A 60 2.96 -5.39 1.37
N ALA A 61 2.69 -6.59 0.87
CA ALA A 61 3.61 -7.70 1.00
C ALA A 61 4.09 -8.18 -0.37
N TYR A 62 5.35 -8.56 -0.42
CA TYR A 62 6.02 -9.18 -1.56
C TYR A 62 6.35 -10.63 -1.22
N GLY A 63 6.09 -11.54 -2.16
CA GLY A 63 6.47 -12.94 -2.01
C GLY A 63 7.97 -13.18 -2.20
N ASP A 64 8.41 -14.37 -1.81
CA ASP A 64 9.80 -14.85 -1.83
C ASP A 64 10.56 -14.54 -3.13
N TYR A 65 9.88 -14.64 -4.27
CA TYR A 65 10.49 -14.37 -5.57
C TYR A 65 11.06 -12.95 -5.66
N LEU A 66 10.35 -11.95 -5.10
CA LEU A 66 10.81 -10.57 -5.13
C LEU A 66 11.77 -10.28 -3.97
N THR A 67 11.49 -10.79 -2.77
CA THR A 67 12.33 -10.52 -1.59
C THR A 67 13.74 -11.11 -1.72
N LYS A 68 13.90 -12.26 -2.40
CA LYS A 68 15.18 -12.95 -2.58
C LYS A 68 15.92 -12.59 -3.88
N ASN A 69 15.31 -11.77 -4.75
CA ASN A 69 15.89 -11.42 -6.04
C ASN A 69 16.75 -10.14 -5.93
N PRO A 70 18.06 -10.18 -6.19
CA PRO A 70 18.93 -8.99 -6.07
C PRO A 70 18.58 -7.87 -7.07
N TYR A 71 17.82 -8.18 -8.12
CA TYR A 71 17.37 -7.22 -9.12
C TYR A 71 15.99 -6.62 -8.82
N SER A 72 15.33 -7.04 -7.74
CA SER A 72 13.99 -6.56 -7.39
C SER A 72 13.97 -5.17 -6.74
N HIS A 73 15.14 -4.56 -6.52
CA HIS A 73 15.30 -3.37 -5.67
C HIS A 73 14.59 -2.09 -6.19
N ARG A 74 13.89 -2.18 -7.32
CA ARG A 74 13.05 -1.13 -7.92
C ARG A 74 11.74 -1.65 -8.49
N MET A 75 11.39 -2.91 -8.21
CA MET A 75 10.20 -3.57 -8.74
C MET A 75 9.00 -3.36 -7.83
N PHE A 76 8.57 -2.10 -7.71
CA PHE A 76 7.42 -1.73 -6.90
C PHE A 76 6.13 -1.77 -7.73
N GLY A 77 5.09 -2.40 -7.20
CA GLY A 77 3.74 -2.31 -7.76
C GLY A 77 3.13 -0.92 -7.57
N THR A 78 2.15 -0.53 -8.41
CA THR A 78 1.52 0.80 -8.32
C THR A 78 0.77 1.02 -7.00
N LYS A 79 0.25 -0.07 -6.40
CA LYS A 79 -0.48 -0.10 -5.13
C LYS A 79 0.19 0.70 -4.02
N ILE A 80 1.51 0.57 -3.85
CA ILE A 80 2.22 1.26 -2.77
C ILE A 80 2.22 2.78 -3.00
N PHE A 81 2.40 3.23 -4.24
CA PHE A 81 2.35 4.66 -4.57
C PHE A 81 0.96 5.25 -4.44
N GLU A 82 -0.08 4.49 -4.80
CA GLU A 82 -1.48 4.91 -4.64
C GLU A 82 -1.84 5.09 -3.18
N MET A 83 -1.45 4.13 -2.35
CA MET A 83 -1.69 4.12 -0.91
C MET A 83 -0.96 5.27 -0.20
N LEU A 84 0.36 5.34 -0.38
CA LEU A 84 1.20 6.38 0.22
C LEU A 84 0.80 7.76 -0.31
N GLY A 85 0.57 7.88 -1.62
CA GLY A 85 0.09 9.10 -2.25
C GLY A 85 -1.27 9.54 -1.74
N SER A 86 -2.14 8.61 -1.33
CA SER A 86 -3.45 8.92 -0.70
C SER A 86 -3.34 9.28 0.78
N GLY A 87 -2.15 9.22 1.37
CA GLY A 87 -1.90 9.60 2.76
C GLY A 87 -2.13 8.50 3.78
N ALA A 88 -2.22 7.23 3.35
CA ALA A 88 -2.19 6.10 4.27
C ALA A 88 -0.73 5.72 4.55
N ALA A 89 -0.41 5.40 5.81
CA ALA A 89 0.87 4.80 6.14
C ALA A 89 0.95 3.38 5.57
N CYS A 90 2.16 2.89 5.31
CA CYS A 90 2.37 1.54 4.78
C CYS A 90 2.89 0.60 5.86
N ILE A 91 2.34 -0.60 5.97
CA ILE A 91 3.04 -1.74 6.59
C ILE A 91 3.50 -2.63 5.46
N THR A 92 4.81 -2.89 5.37
CA THR A 92 5.37 -3.68 4.27
C THR A 92 6.50 -4.57 4.72
N ASN A 93 6.72 -5.69 4.03
CA ASN A 93 7.94 -6.45 4.23
C ASN A 93 9.11 -5.87 3.45
N HIS A 94 10.32 -6.19 3.88
CA HIS A 94 11.52 -5.71 3.22
C HIS A 94 11.70 -6.33 1.83
N ILE A 95 11.91 -5.44 0.85
CA ILE A 95 12.52 -5.73 -0.44
C ILE A 95 13.55 -4.63 -0.70
N GLY A 96 14.54 -4.89 -1.55
CA GLY A 96 15.56 -3.87 -1.84
C GLY A 96 14.92 -2.54 -2.27
N GLY A 97 15.44 -1.42 -1.76
CA GLY A 97 15.03 -0.08 -2.14
C GLY A 97 13.64 0.34 -1.63
N ILE A 98 12.95 -0.50 -0.84
CA ILE A 98 11.66 -0.13 -0.26
C ILE A 98 11.78 1.10 0.65
N GLU A 99 12.96 1.32 1.21
CA GLU A 99 13.32 2.44 2.08
C GLU A 99 13.26 3.80 1.38
N ASP A 100 13.37 3.80 0.04
CA ASP A 100 13.16 5.01 -0.76
C ASP A 100 11.68 5.46 -0.71
N LEU A 101 10.75 4.52 -0.52
CA LEU A 101 9.31 4.78 -0.47
C LEU A 101 8.79 4.88 0.97
N VAL A 102 9.25 3.96 1.83
CA VAL A 102 8.80 3.80 3.21
C VAL A 102 9.98 3.98 4.15
N GLN A 103 9.98 5.08 4.90
CA GLN A 103 10.91 5.31 5.99
C GLN A 103 10.34 4.71 7.27
N ASP A 104 11.00 3.67 7.77
CA ASP A 104 10.54 2.94 8.96
C ASP A 104 10.30 3.86 10.17
N GLY A 105 9.16 3.68 10.83
CA GLY A 105 8.66 4.51 11.92
C GLY A 105 8.25 5.94 11.55
N LYS A 106 8.42 6.38 10.29
CA LYS A 106 8.15 7.77 9.86
C LYS A 106 7.03 7.89 8.83
N THR A 107 7.03 7.02 7.83
CA THR A 107 6.02 6.99 6.76
C THR A 107 5.31 5.64 6.67
N GLY A 108 5.67 4.73 7.55
CA GLY A 108 5.18 3.35 7.61
C GLY A 108 6.07 2.50 8.50
N PHE A 109 5.84 1.20 8.46
CA PHE A 109 6.66 0.18 9.10
C PHE A 109 7.18 -0.82 8.08
N ILE A 110 8.46 -1.16 8.19
CA ILE A 110 9.07 -2.26 7.47
C ILE A 110 9.20 -3.43 8.46
N VAL A 111 8.56 -4.56 8.14
CA VAL A 111 8.42 -5.71 9.04
C VAL A 111 8.97 -6.98 8.40
N GLU A 112 9.60 -7.85 9.18
CA GLU A 112 10.17 -9.12 8.74
C GLU A 112 9.32 -10.31 9.17
N THR A 113 8.48 -10.14 10.19
CA THR A 113 7.67 -11.22 10.76
C THR A 113 6.18 -10.88 10.82
N GLU A 114 5.35 -11.93 10.92
CA GLU A 114 3.91 -11.77 11.17
C GLU A 114 3.63 -11.03 12.48
N GLN A 115 4.41 -11.31 13.53
CA GLN A 115 4.23 -10.66 14.83
C GLN A 115 4.52 -9.16 14.75
N GLU A 116 5.59 -8.75 14.06
CA GLU A 116 5.88 -7.33 13.85
C GLU A 116 4.79 -6.62 13.04
N ALA A 117 4.19 -7.31 12.05
CA ALA A 117 3.04 -6.78 11.34
C ALA A 117 1.83 -6.56 12.27
N ILE A 118 1.55 -7.53 13.14
CA ILE A 118 0.48 -7.43 14.15
C ILE A 118 0.76 -6.27 15.11
N ASP A 119 1.98 -6.14 15.60
CA ASP A 119 2.37 -5.08 16.54
C ASP A 119 2.26 -3.70 15.90
N ALA A 120 2.64 -3.57 14.62
CA ALA A 120 2.46 -2.34 13.84
C ALA A 120 0.98 -1.94 13.69
N TYR A 121 0.10 -2.92 13.45
CA TYR A 121 -1.34 -2.70 13.43
C TYR A 121 -1.88 -2.26 14.79
N GLN A 122 -1.48 -2.96 15.86
CA GLN A 122 -1.89 -2.66 17.23
C GLN A 122 -1.45 -1.25 17.64
N TYR A 123 -0.21 -0.87 17.31
CA TYR A 123 0.26 0.50 17.53
C TYR A 123 -0.65 1.55 16.89
N GLY A 124 -1.20 1.29 15.70
CA GLY A 124 -2.13 2.24 15.07
C GLY A 124 -3.53 2.26 15.66
N VAL A 125 -3.97 1.16 16.25
CA VAL A 125 -5.22 1.13 17.04
C VAL A 125 -5.06 2.01 18.28
N ASP A 126 -3.91 1.93 18.94
CA ASP A 126 -3.63 2.65 20.17
C ASP A 126 -3.25 4.13 19.92
N ASN A 127 -2.64 4.43 18.76
CA ASN A 127 -2.10 5.75 18.41
C ASN A 127 -2.61 6.30 17.06
N PRO A 128 -3.93 6.42 16.84
CA PRO A 128 -4.49 6.73 15.52
C PRO A 128 -4.03 8.09 14.95
N ASN A 129 -3.79 9.09 15.81
CA ASN A 129 -3.30 10.40 15.39
C ASN A 129 -1.86 10.34 14.89
N GLU A 130 -1.01 9.53 15.54
CA GLU A 130 0.39 9.36 15.15
C GLU A 130 0.47 8.67 13.79
N VAL A 131 -0.35 7.64 13.57
CA VAL A 131 -0.42 6.95 12.27
C VAL A 131 -1.00 7.85 11.18
N ARG A 132 -1.98 8.71 11.51
CA ARG A 132 -2.47 9.69 10.53
C ARG A 132 -1.34 10.65 10.12
N ALA A 133 -0.54 11.13 11.07
CA ALA A 133 0.62 11.97 10.80
C ALA A 133 1.69 11.24 9.97
N MET A 134 1.94 9.96 10.28
CA MET A 134 2.82 9.08 9.51
C MET A 134 2.37 8.96 8.06
N GLY A 135 1.08 8.73 7.82
CA GLY A 135 0.52 8.67 6.46
C GLY A 135 0.62 10.00 5.71
N LEU A 136 0.43 11.14 6.39
CA LEU A 136 0.66 12.46 5.78
C LEU A 136 2.13 12.68 5.41
N ALA A 137 3.07 12.25 6.27
CA ALA A 137 4.49 12.27 5.96
C ALA A 137 4.82 11.38 4.74
N ALA A 138 4.16 10.24 4.62
CA ALA A 138 4.30 9.34 3.48
C ALA A 138 3.82 9.98 2.17
N ARG A 139 2.65 10.63 2.19
CA ARG A 139 2.14 11.38 1.04
C ARG A 139 3.10 12.47 0.62
N LYS A 140 3.62 13.23 1.59
CA LYS A 140 4.62 14.26 1.32
C LYS A 140 5.84 13.68 0.60
N ASN A 141 6.43 12.60 1.13
CA ASN A 141 7.59 11.94 0.52
C ASN A 141 7.32 11.53 -0.94
N ILE A 142 6.19 10.86 -1.21
CA ILE A 142 5.85 10.40 -2.56
C ILE A 142 5.64 11.56 -3.54
N LEU A 143 4.94 12.60 -3.12
CA LEU A 143 4.67 13.76 -3.97
C LEU A 143 5.94 14.56 -4.27
N GLU A 144 6.90 14.62 -3.34
CA GLU A 144 8.16 15.35 -3.51
C GLU A 144 9.19 14.59 -4.34
N ASN A 145 9.16 13.25 -4.36
CA ASN A 145 10.28 12.46 -4.89
C ASN A 145 9.89 11.40 -5.94
N HIS A 146 8.62 10.99 -6.01
CA HIS A 146 8.22 9.77 -6.73
C HIS A 146 7.11 9.97 -7.78
N CYS A 147 6.66 11.19 -8.04
CA CYS A 147 5.77 11.46 -9.19
C CYS A 147 6.46 11.22 -10.55
N TRP A 148 5.64 11.02 -11.59
CA TRP A 148 6.09 10.86 -12.98
C TRP A 148 6.99 11.99 -13.46
N THR A 149 6.72 13.23 -13.05
CA THR A 149 7.58 14.39 -13.34
C THR A 149 9.01 14.22 -12.85
N HIS A 150 9.22 13.61 -11.68
CA HIS A 150 10.55 13.30 -11.16
C HIS A 150 11.24 12.23 -12.00
N ARG A 151 10.51 11.20 -12.43
CA ARG A 151 11.04 10.13 -13.29
C ARG A 151 11.42 10.64 -14.68
N VAL A 152 10.58 11.50 -15.27
CA VAL A 152 10.88 12.14 -16.57
C VAL A 152 12.15 12.99 -16.47
N LYS A 153 12.33 13.79 -15.41
CA LYS A 153 13.57 14.57 -15.21
C LYS A 153 14.83 13.69 -15.10
N GLN A 154 14.73 12.54 -14.43
CA GLN A 154 15.84 11.59 -14.34
C GLN A 154 16.20 11.02 -15.72
N ILE A 155 15.19 10.62 -16.50
CA ILE A 155 15.38 10.11 -17.86
C ILE A 155 15.99 11.19 -18.76
N GLU A 156 15.47 12.43 -18.71
CA GLU A 156 15.97 13.56 -19.48
C GLU A 156 17.47 13.80 -19.22
N LYS A 157 17.90 13.72 -17.97
CA LYS A 157 19.32 13.85 -17.59
C LYS A 157 20.17 12.74 -18.19
N ILE A 158 19.69 11.51 -18.23
CA ILE A 158 20.42 10.39 -18.85
C ILE A 158 20.54 10.63 -20.35
N VAL A 159 19.43 10.92 -21.03
CA VAL A 159 19.39 11.14 -22.48
C VAL A 159 20.28 12.30 -22.91
N LYS A 160 20.35 13.39 -22.13
CA LYS A 160 21.24 14.53 -22.41
C LYS A 160 22.73 14.25 -22.24
N ASN A 161 23.08 13.18 -21.52
CA ASN A 161 24.46 12.78 -21.25
C ASN A 161 24.90 11.56 -22.09
N LEU A 162 24.02 11.06 -22.96
CA LEU A 162 24.36 10.10 -24.01
C LEU A 162 24.92 10.84 -25.23
#